data_AF-A0A8H7ENY9-F1
#
_entry.id   AF-A0A8H7ENY9-F1
#
_cell.length_a   1.000
_cell.length_b   1.000
_cell.length_c   1.000
_cell.angle_alpha   90.00
_cell.angle_beta   90.00
_cell.angle_gamma   90.00
#
_symmetry.space_group_name_H-M   'P 1'
#
loop_
_entity.id
_entity.type
_entity.pdbx_description
1 polymer ?
#
loop_
_entity_poly.entity_id
_entity_poly.type
_entity_poly.pdbx_seq_one_letter_code
_entity_poly.pdbx_strand_id
1 'polypeptide(L)'
;MTAKSQHYQQQQQEPPKQHCLIFEDHFNHLDMKKWQHEITMSGGGNWEFQWYTNNRSNSFVRDGILYIRPTLTMDLLGEENMKEGAHVNLWSGQPSVSCTDNSNYGCERTAGVSSGGNYLNPIQSACLRTIDSMSLKYGRVEVRARMPLGDWLWPAIWMMPKYSAYGDWPASGEIDIIESRGNRNFPYGNVSTVESTLHWGPSTQLNRYKLTHAMAMLVDNTTFADDFHTYGLDWSEQGLRTYVDDKTLLFIDFDKSFWDRGHFPKWSMNPWEAGDISAPFDQEFYLILNVAVGGTNAFWKDSPEKPWKMGDPHAVNEFWDSKDSWLPTWGEGNKRAMAVDWVKVWSADTNC
;
A
#
# COMPACT_ATOMS: atom_id res chain seq x y z
N MET A 1 -19.61 -41.48 4.06
CA MET A 1 -19.97 -40.12 3.62
C MET A 1 -18.82 -39.61 2.79
N THR A 2 -19.02 -39.61 1.48
CA THR A 2 -17.98 -39.52 0.45
C THR A 2 -17.69 -38.06 0.15
N ALA A 3 -16.41 -37.68 0.24
CA ALA A 3 -15.91 -36.37 -0.18
C ALA A 3 -16.17 -36.21 -1.69
N LYS A 4 -16.95 -35.19 -2.07
CA LYS A 4 -17.09 -34.79 -3.46
C LYS A 4 -15.93 -33.86 -3.80
N SER A 5 -14.96 -34.39 -4.53
CA SER A 5 -14.02 -33.60 -5.33
C SER A 5 -14.80 -32.80 -6.36
N GLN A 6 -14.85 -31.47 -6.22
CA GLN A 6 -15.31 -30.61 -7.30
C GLN A 6 -14.13 -30.37 -8.24
N HIS A 7 -14.22 -30.97 -9.43
CA HIS A 7 -13.39 -30.62 -10.57
C HIS A 7 -13.65 -29.16 -10.94
N TYR A 8 -12.65 -28.30 -10.78
CA TYR A 8 -12.62 -26.98 -11.37
C TYR A 8 -12.47 -27.13 -12.88
N GLN A 9 -13.54 -26.88 -13.63
CA GLN A 9 -13.44 -26.61 -15.05
C GLN A 9 -12.76 -25.25 -15.22
N GLN A 10 -11.71 -25.21 -16.05
CA GLN A 10 -11.19 -23.99 -16.63
C GLN A 10 -12.34 -23.28 -17.36
N GLN A 11 -12.97 -22.30 -16.72
CA GLN A 11 -13.75 -21.31 -17.46
C GLN A 11 -12.73 -20.41 -18.15
N GLN A 12 -12.53 -20.68 -19.44
CA GLN A 12 -11.95 -19.71 -20.36
C GLN A 12 -12.84 -18.47 -20.29
N GLN A 13 -12.35 -17.42 -19.64
CA GLN A 13 -12.99 -16.10 -19.69
C GLN A 13 -13.12 -15.67 -21.15
N GLU A 14 -14.28 -15.13 -21.50
CA GLU A 14 -14.48 -14.44 -22.78
C GLU A 14 -13.34 -13.42 -23.02
N PRO A 15 -12.92 -13.19 -24.28
CA PRO A 15 -11.88 -12.21 -24.58
C PRO A 15 -12.28 -10.86 -23.95
N PRO A 16 -11.38 -10.18 -23.22
CA PRO A 16 -11.73 -8.95 -22.53
C PRO A 16 -12.33 -7.95 -23.52
N LYS A 17 -13.39 -7.25 -23.08
CA LYS A 17 -13.88 -6.02 -23.74
C LYS A 17 -12.65 -5.19 -24.12
N GLN A 18 -12.62 -4.63 -25.33
CA GLN A 18 -11.46 -3.91 -25.84
C GLN A 18 -11.01 -2.84 -24.84
N HIS A 19 -9.92 -3.08 -24.11
CA HIS A 19 -9.42 -2.13 -23.13
C HIS A 19 -8.51 -1.12 -23.84
N CYS A 20 -8.74 0.18 -23.64
CA CYS A 20 -7.86 1.22 -24.17
C CYS A 20 -6.77 1.57 -23.18
N LEU A 21 -5.53 1.66 -23.62
CA LEU A 21 -4.43 2.14 -22.78
C LEU A 21 -4.63 3.63 -22.48
N ILE A 22 -4.90 3.97 -21.21
CA ILE A 22 -5.15 5.35 -20.76
C ILE A 22 -4.00 5.95 -19.97
N PHE A 23 -3.12 5.10 -19.43
CA PHE A 23 -1.94 5.53 -18.68
C PHE A 23 -0.84 4.49 -18.85
N GLU A 24 0.36 4.97 -19.13
CA GLU A 24 1.57 4.16 -19.11
C GLU A 24 2.74 4.98 -18.57
N ASP A 25 3.64 4.33 -17.87
CA ASP A 25 4.94 4.90 -17.51
C ASP A 25 6.01 3.80 -17.56
N HIS A 26 7.04 4.05 -18.35
CA HIS A 26 8.24 3.22 -18.49
C HIS A 26 9.44 3.82 -17.74
N PHE A 27 9.19 4.83 -16.90
CA PHE A 27 10.16 5.47 -16.02
C PHE A 27 11.48 5.83 -16.72
N ASN A 28 11.39 6.46 -17.90
CA ASN A 28 12.56 7.11 -18.52
C ASN A 28 13.08 8.27 -17.65
N HIS A 29 12.17 8.90 -16.90
CA HIS A 29 12.41 9.85 -15.81
C HIS A 29 11.20 9.81 -14.87
N LEU A 30 11.31 10.42 -13.68
CA LEU A 30 10.17 10.57 -12.77
C LEU A 30 9.32 11.76 -13.22
N ASP A 31 8.17 11.48 -13.86
CA ASP A 31 7.27 12.50 -14.41
C ASP A 31 6.28 13.00 -13.34
N MET A 32 6.52 14.22 -12.84
CA MET A 32 5.69 14.86 -11.81
C MET A 32 4.31 15.31 -12.33
N LYS A 33 4.03 15.17 -13.64
CA LYS A 33 2.67 15.34 -14.19
C LYS A 33 1.84 14.07 -14.04
N LYS A 34 2.48 12.92 -13.83
CA LYS A 34 1.84 11.61 -13.61
C LYS A 34 1.82 11.20 -12.15
N TRP A 35 2.81 11.65 -11.39
CA TRP A 35 3.00 11.22 -10.01
C TRP A 35 3.08 12.43 -9.08
N GLN A 36 2.19 12.45 -8.12
CA GLN A 36 2.28 13.34 -6.97
C GLN A 36 2.88 12.58 -5.79
N HIS A 37 3.81 13.21 -5.08
CA HIS A 37 4.32 12.67 -3.82
C HIS A 37 3.38 12.97 -2.67
N GLU A 38 3.20 11.99 -1.80
CA GLU A 38 2.74 12.26 -0.45
C GLU A 38 3.90 12.80 0.39
N ILE A 39 3.63 13.86 1.17
CA ILE A 39 4.61 14.54 2.04
C ILE A 39 4.00 14.62 3.43
N THR A 40 4.36 13.70 4.31
CA THR A 40 3.77 13.61 5.65
C THR A 40 4.54 12.65 6.56
N MET A 41 4.37 12.84 7.87
CA MET A 41 4.76 11.93 8.96
C MET A 41 3.56 11.23 9.59
N SER A 42 2.36 11.29 8.98
CA SER A 42 1.09 10.82 9.56
C SER A 42 1.04 9.33 9.88
N GLY A 43 1.90 8.54 9.22
CA GLY A 43 2.01 7.10 9.40
C GLY A 43 0.92 6.30 8.68
N GLY A 44 0.30 6.86 7.63
CA GLY A 44 -0.60 6.14 6.71
C GLY A 44 -1.88 5.59 7.36
N GLY A 45 -2.31 6.17 8.50
CA GLY A 45 -3.42 5.62 9.30
C GLY A 45 -3.04 4.40 10.17
N ASN A 46 -1.80 3.93 10.06
CA ASN A 46 -1.27 2.72 10.69
C ASN A 46 -0.18 3.02 11.74
N TRP A 47 0.09 4.30 12.00
CA TRP A 47 1.21 4.78 12.83
C TRP A 47 2.56 4.21 12.37
N GLU A 48 2.76 4.15 11.05
CA GLU A 48 4.01 3.73 10.44
C GLU A 48 5.17 4.69 10.77
N PHE A 49 6.39 4.19 10.71
CA PHE A 49 7.58 4.86 11.25
C PHE A 49 8.36 5.69 10.22
N GLN A 50 7.89 5.78 8.98
CA GLN A 50 8.50 6.61 7.95
C GLN A 50 7.92 8.02 7.89
N TRP A 51 8.74 8.94 7.43
CA TRP A 51 8.38 10.22 6.87
C TRP A 51 8.38 10.08 5.34
N TYR A 52 7.22 10.25 4.69
CA TYR A 52 7.16 10.32 3.24
C TYR A 52 7.65 11.67 2.74
N THR A 53 8.59 11.64 1.79
CA THR A 53 9.26 12.84 1.25
C THR A 53 9.21 12.86 -0.27
N ASN A 54 9.33 14.06 -0.83
CA ASN A 54 9.70 14.27 -2.23
C ASN A 54 11.22 14.47 -2.37
N ASN A 55 12.02 13.50 -1.91
CA ASN A 55 13.47 13.50 -2.02
C ASN A 55 13.96 12.43 -3.02
N ARG A 56 14.97 12.78 -3.83
CA ARG A 56 15.60 11.86 -4.79
C ARG A 56 16.50 10.81 -4.15
N SER A 57 16.75 10.88 -2.84
CA SER A 57 17.28 9.75 -2.06
C SER A 57 16.25 8.62 -1.89
N ASN A 58 14.95 8.97 -1.87
CA ASN A 58 13.83 8.07 -1.59
C ASN A 58 13.01 7.68 -2.81
N SER A 59 12.91 8.53 -3.82
CA SER A 59 12.22 8.24 -5.08
C SER A 59 13.05 8.75 -6.25
N PHE A 60 13.59 7.85 -7.06
CA PHE A 60 14.41 8.24 -8.21
C PHE A 60 14.35 7.22 -9.32
N VAL A 61 14.62 7.67 -10.54
CA VAL A 61 14.74 6.82 -11.71
C VAL A 61 16.20 6.59 -12.03
N ARG A 62 16.56 5.34 -12.33
CA ARG A 62 17.87 4.97 -12.88
C ARG A 62 17.70 3.80 -13.83
N ASP A 63 18.31 3.91 -15.01
CA ASP A 63 18.30 2.86 -16.04
C ASP A 63 16.89 2.35 -16.39
N GLY A 64 15.92 3.26 -16.48
CA GLY A 64 14.52 2.93 -16.81
C GLY A 64 13.69 2.38 -15.64
N ILE A 65 14.26 2.31 -14.43
CA ILE A 65 13.59 1.76 -13.26
C ILE A 65 13.34 2.86 -12.23
N LEU A 66 12.10 2.98 -11.76
CA LEU A 66 11.76 3.76 -10.58
C LEU A 66 12.15 2.98 -9.32
N TYR A 67 12.86 3.62 -8.40
CA TYR A 67 13.18 3.08 -7.08
C TYR A 67 12.48 3.89 -6.00
N ILE A 68 11.70 3.21 -5.16
CA ILE A 68 11.17 3.73 -3.89
C ILE A 68 12.01 3.13 -2.77
N ARG A 69 12.92 3.93 -2.20
CA ARG A 69 13.99 3.48 -1.32
C ARG A 69 13.90 4.13 0.06
N PRO A 70 13.65 3.35 1.11
CA PRO A 70 13.78 3.84 2.48
C PRO A 70 15.22 4.25 2.81
N THR A 71 15.38 5.36 3.54
CA THR A 71 16.66 5.89 4.07
C THR A 71 16.50 6.29 5.53
N LEU A 72 17.60 6.58 6.22
CA LEU A 72 17.52 6.94 7.64
C LEU A 72 17.35 8.44 7.81
N THR A 73 16.44 8.87 8.68
CA THR A 73 16.25 10.29 9.02
C THR A 73 17.50 10.88 9.68
N MET A 74 18.26 10.06 10.42
CA MET A 74 19.53 10.50 11.02
C MET A 74 20.57 10.97 9.99
N ASP A 75 20.51 10.50 8.74
CA ASP A 75 21.43 10.95 7.69
C ASP A 75 21.19 12.42 7.31
N LEU A 76 19.97 12.92 7.56
CA LEU A 76 19.59 14.32 7.33
C LEU A 76 19.79 15.19 8.57
N LEU A 77 19.35 14.72 9.74
CA LEU A 77 19.24 15.54 10.94
C LEU A 77 20.33 15.28 11.99
N GLY A 78 21.03 14.15 11.91
CA GLY A 78 21.80 13.58 13.01
C GLY A 78 20.90 12.83 14.01
N GLU A 79 21.45 11.78 14.62
CA GLU A 79 20.69 10.90 15.52
C GLU A 79 20.20 11.63 16.79
N GLU A 80 21.01 12.50 17.37
CA GLU A 80 20.64 13.29 18.57
C GLU A 80 19.41 14.17 18.30
N ASN A 81 19.42 14.92 17.20
CA ASN A 81 18.29 15.77 16.83
C ASN A 81 17.05 14.94 16.54
N MET A 82 17.19 13.82 15.83
CA MET A 82 16.07 12.92 15.56
C MET A 82 15.44 12.36 16.84
N LYS A 83 16.24 12.09 17.88
CA LYS A 83 15.76 11.56 19.16
C LYS A 83 15.19 12.62 20.11
N GLU A 84 15.79 13.81 20.19
CA GLU A 84 15.47 14.78 21.25
C GLU A 84 15.38 16.25 20.81
N GLY A 85 15.96 16.62 19.67
CA GLY A 85 16.22 18.04 19.35
C GLY A 85 15.41 18.65 18.19
N ALA A 86 14.89 17.81 17.30
CA ALA A 86 14.33 18.28 16.04
C ALA A 86 12.85 18.64 16.16
N HIS A 87 12.52 19.80 15.59
CA HIS A 87 11.17 20.20 15.25
C HIS A 87 11.07 20.29 13.72
N VAL A 88 10.23 19.45 13.12
CA VAL A 88 10.03 19.38 11.67
C VAL A 88 8.67 19.95 11.33
N ASN A 89 8.66 20.96 10.46
CA ASN A 89 7.47 21.58 9.91
C ASN A 89 7.49 21.42 8.38
N LEU A 90 6.47 20.75 7.84
CA LEU A 90 6.32 20.41 6.42
C LEU A 90 5.39 21.36 5.68
N TRP A 91 4.84 22.37 6.35
CA TRP A 91 4.02 23.38 5.70
C TRP A 91 4.88 24.26 4.80
N SER A 92 4.43 24.44 3.57
CA SER A 92 5.11 25.28 2.59
C SER A 92 4.11 26.08 1.78
N GLY A 93 4.48 27.31 1.42
CA GLY A 93 3.72 28.08 0.44
C GLY A 93 3.85 27.53 -1.00
N GLN A 94 4.71 26.54 -1.22
CA GLN A 94 4.91 25.89 -2.51
C GLN A 94 4.10 24.57 -2.55
N PRO A 95 3.07 24.46 -3.41
CA PRO A 95 2.20 23.28 -3.44
C PRO A 95 2.94 21.96 -3.68
N SER A 96 4.01 21.96 -4.47
CA SER A 96 4.77 20.75 -4.83
C SER A 96 5.61 20.14 -3.70
N VAL A 97 5.78 20.88 -2.60
CA VAL A 97 6.57 20.44 -1.43
C VAL A 97 5.83 20.68 -0.11
N SER A 98 4.58 21.13 -0.16
CA SER A 98 3.75 21.30 1.03
C SER A 98 3.26 19.95 1.52
N CYS A 99 3.09 19.85 2.83
CA CYS A 99 2.46 18.70 3.45
C CYS A 99 1.12 18.34 2.80
N THR A 100 0.89 17.04 2.61
CA THR A 100 -0.30 16.51 1.94
C THR A 100 -1.31 15.86 2.88
N ASP A 101 -0.91 15.55 4.12
CA ASP A 101 -1.78 14.93 5.12
C ASP A 101 -1.33 15.34 6.53
N ASN A 102 -2.19 16.04 7.28
CA ASN A 102 -1.91 16.46 8.65
C ASN A 102 -2.48 15.52 9.71
N SER A 103 -3.07 14.40 9.31
CA SER A 103 -3.55 13.39 10.25
C SER A 103 -2.41 12.97 11.19
N ASN A 104 -2.72 12.74 12.47
CA ASN A 104 -1.75 12.30 13.47
C ASN A 104 -0.47 13.14 13.53
N TYR A 105 -0.57 14.47 13.48
CA TYR A 105 0.58 15.38 13.49
C TYR A 105 1.52 15.13 12.30
N GLY A 106 0.94 14.86 11.13
CA GLY A 106 1.68 14.48 9.93
C GLY A 106 2.49 15.62 9.32
N CYS A 107 2.04 16.88 9.48
CA CYS A 107 2.72 18.03 8.89
C CYS A 107 3.69 18.73 9.83
N GLU A 108 3.58 18.49 11.14
CA GLU A 108 4.43 19.13 12.12
C GLU A 108 4.65 18.19 13.30
N ARG A 109 5.91 17.91 13.62
CA ARG A 109 6.26 16.98 14.69
C ARG A 109 7.55 17.42 15.37
N THR A 110 7.60 17.23 16.68
CA THR A 110 8.76 17.53 17.52
C THR A 110 9.22 16.25 18.21
N ALA A 111 10.52 15.98 18.18
CA ALA A 111 11.13 14.88 18.92
C ALA A 111 11.29 15.20 20.41
N GLY A 112 11.39 14.15 21.22
CA GLY A 112 11.94 14.20 22.57
C GLY A 112 10.94 14.44 23.68
N VAL A 113 11.45 14.64 24.89
CA VAL A 113 10.64 14.69 26.12
C VAL A 113 9.60 15.81 26.13
N SER A 114 9.88 16.90 25.42
CA SER A 114 8.96 18.03 25.25
C SER A 114 7.66 17.65 24.55
N SER A 115 7.66 16.54 23.80
CA SER A 115 6.58 16.10 22.92
C SER A 115 6.16 14.66 23.22
N GLY A 116 6.16 14.32 24.51
CA GLY A 116 5.76 13.00 24.98
C GLY A 116 6.82 11.94 24.78
N GLY A 117 8.09 12.29 24.54
CA GLY A 117 9.22 11.36 24.58
C GLY A 117 9.41 10.49 23.33
N ASN A 118 8.68 10.74 22.24
CA ASN A 118 8.84 10.02 20.99
C ASN A 118 9.97 10.60 20.14
N TYR A 119 10.72 9.73 19.48
CA TYR A 119 11.62 10.12 18.42
C TYR A 119 10.82 10.62 17.22
N LEU A 120 11.42 11.47 16.39
CA LEU A 120 10.90 11.68 15.03
C LEU A 120 10.91 10.36 14.26
N ASN A 121 10.06 10.27 13.23
CA ASN A 121 9.99 9.15 12.30
C ASN A 121 11.42 8.80 11.84
N PRO A 122 11.98 7.65 12.27
CA PRO A 122 13.40 7.37 12.10
C PRO A 122 13.79 7.06 10.66
N ILE A 123 12.80 6.80 9.81
CA ILE A 123 12.96 6.43 8.42
C ILE A 123 12.38 7.52 7.53
N GLN A 124 13.00 7.77 6.38
CA GLN A 124 12.40 8.49 5.26
C GLN A 124 12.08 7.51 4.14
N SER A 125 10.97 7.72 3.44
CA SER A 125 10.57 6.91 2.28
C SER A 125 9.81 7.77 1.27
N ALA A 126 9.20 7.15 0.26
CA ALA A 126 8.30 7.83 -0.68
C ALA A 126 6.98 7.08 -0.86
N CYS A 127 5.94 7.85 -1.14
CA CYS A 127 4.62 7.41 -1.56
C CYS A 127 4.25 8.25 -2.78
N LEU A 128 3.95 7.58 -3.90
CA LEU A 128 3.65 8.18 -5.19
C LEU A 128 2.21 7.83 -5.55
N ARG A 129 1.41 8.85 -5.89
CA ARG A 129 -0.01 8.68 -6.22
C ARG A 129 -0.37 9.38 -7.52
N THR A 130 -1.35 8.81 -8.21
CA THR A 130 -1.85 9.30 -9.51
C THR A 130 -3.08 10.20 -9.40
N ILE A 131 -3.50 10.58 -8.18
CA ILE A 131 -4.78 11.25 -7.88
C ILE A 131 -5.16 12.42 -8.81
N ASP A 132 -4.19 13.25 -9.20
CA ASP A 132 -4.41 14.43 -10.05
C ASP A 132 -4.33 14.11 -11.56
N SER A 133 -3.68 13.01 -11.93
CA SER A 133 -3.38 12.67 -13.32
C SER A 133 -4.23 11.54 -13.89
N MET A 134 -4.61 10.56 -13.07
CA MET A 134 -5.33 9.37 -13.49
C MET A 134 -6.11 8.77 -12.32
N SER A 135 -7.39 8.50 -12.58
CA SER A 135 -8.25 7.64 -11.78
C SER A 135 -9.00 6.71 -12.74
N LEU A 136 -9.28 5.50 -12.28
CA LEU A 136 -9.90 4.44 -13.07
C LEU A 136 -11.17 3.97 -12.38
N LYS A 137 -12.27 3.84 -13.13
CA LYS A 137 -13.37 2.95 -12.76
C LYS A 137 -13.48 1.86 -13.82
N TYR A 138 -13.25 0.63 -13.40
CA TYR A 138 -13.20 -0.56 -14.25
C TYR A 138 -12.13 -0.54 -15.35
N GLY A 139 -11.46 -1.66 -15.54
CA GLY A 139 -10.38 -1.82 -16.48
C GLY A 139 -9.34 -2.77 -15.95
N ARG A 140 -8.11 -2.55 -16.39
CA ARG A 140 -6.94 -3.30 -15.96
C ARG A 140 -5.85 -2.37 -15.46
N VAL A 141 -5.21 -2.73 -14.35
CA VAL A 141 -3.96 -2.12 -13.88
C VAL A 141 -2.92 -3.22 -13.85
N GLU A 142 -1.74 -2.98 -14.42
CA GLU A 142 -0.57 -3.83 -14.27
C GLU A 142 0.63 -2.99 -13.84
N VAL A 143 1.35 -3.47 -12.84
CA VAL A 143 2.59 -2.87 -12.34
C VAL A 143 3.64 -3.97 -12.33
N ARG A 144 4.71 -3.79 -13.10
CA ARG A 144 5.86 -4.69 -13.05
C ARG A 144 6.88 -4.17 -12.06
N ALA A 145 7.06 -4.89 -10.96
CA ALA A 145 7.93 -4.47 -9.88
C ALA A 145 8.68 -5.63 -9.21
N ARG A 146 9.75 -5.30 -8.49
CA ARG A 146 10.48 -6.19 -7.60
C ARG A 146 10.40 -5.62 -6.18
N MET A 147 10.05 -6.46 -5.22
CA MET A 147 9.84 -6.06 -3.83
C MET A 147 11.16 -5.75 -3.12
N PRO A 148 11.16 -4.83 -2.14
CA PRO A 148 12.30 -4.54 -1.29
C PRO A 148 12.59 -5.70 -0.32
N LEU A 149 13.88 -5.91 -0.06
CA LEU A 149 14.36 -6.82 0.98
C LEU A 149 14.83 -6.03 2.21
N GLY A 150 14.31 -6.41 3.37
CA GLY A 150 14.72 -5.84 4.66
C GLY A 150 13.61 -5.99 5.69
N ASP A 151 13.99 -6.29 6.92
CA ASP A 151 13.03 -6.39 8.01
C ASP A 151 12.25 -5.09 8.18
N TRP A 152 10.94 -5.27 8.40
CA TRP A 152 9.97 -4.21 8.67
C TRP A 152 9.65 -3.29 7.48
N LEU A 153 10.17 -3.58 6.29
CA LEU A 153 9.76 -2.91 5.06
C LEU A 153 8.37 -3.41 4.62
N TRP A 154 7.50 -2.50 4.24
CA TRP A 154 6.12 -2.77 3.81
C TRP A 154 5.85 -2.09 2.46
N PRO A 155 6.24 -2.74 1.35
CA PRO A 155 5.85 -2.29 0.01
C PRO A 155 4.35 -2.51 -0.24
N ALA A 156 3.72 -1.57 -0.94
CA ALA A 156 2.35 -1.72 -1.41
C ALA A 156 2.14 -1.13 -2.81
N ILE A 157 1.29 -1.81 -3.57
CA ILE A 157 0.71 -1.39 -4.84
C ILE A 157 -0.80 -1.48 -4.64
N TRP A 158 -1.45 -0.32 -4.55
CA TRP A 158 -2.82 -0.24 -4.05
C TRP A 158 -3.54 0.95 -4.63
N MET A 159 -4.84 1.04 -4.39
CA MET A 159 -5.67 2.10 -4.92
C MET A 159 -6.64 2.62 -3.88
N MET A 160 -6.87 3.93 -3.92
CA MET A 160 -7.83 4.64 -3.06
C MET A 160 -8.87 5.35 -3.91
N PRO A 161 -10.11 5.53 -3.41
CA PRO A 161 -11.15 6.24 -4.14
C PRO A 161 -10.75 7.71 -4.31
N LYS A 162 -11.01 8.26 -5.50
CA LYS A 162 -10.76 9.69 -5.78
C LYS A 162 -11.64 10.61 -4.95
N TYR A 163 -12.85 10.15 -4.63
CA TYR A 163 -13.83 10.86 -3.82
C TYR A 163 -14.38 9.95 -2.73
N SER A 164 -14.61 10.49 -1.54
CA SER A 164 -15.28 9.79 -0.44
C SER A 164 -16.80 9.71 -0.66
N ALA A 165 -17.22 9.08 -1.78
CA ALA A 165 -18.62 9.06 -2.24
C ALA A 165 -19.60 8.47 -1.20
N TYR A 166 -19.11 7.57 -0.34
CA TYR A 166 -19.90 6.86 0.67
C TYR A 166 -19.48 7.21 2.11
N GLY A 167 -18.65 8.24 2.28
CA GLY A 167 -18.10 8.66 3.57
C GLY A 167 -16.66 8.19 3.81
N ASP A 168 -16.20 8.35 5.05
CA ASP A 168 -14.82 8.07 5.45
C ASP A 168 -14.45 6.60 5.30
N TRP A 169 -13.15 6.32 5.31
CA TRP A 169 -12.64 4.96 5.21
C TRP A 169 -13.21 4.03 6.30
N PRO A 170 -13.60 2.79 5.97
CA PRO A 170 -13.49 2.12 4.67
C PRO A 170 -14.79 2.19 3.84
N ALA A 171 -15.71 3.10 4.15
CA ALA A 171 -17.03 3.15 3.49
C ALA A 171 -16.92 3.45 2.00
N SER A 172 -15.91 4.22 1.58
CA SER A 172 -15.63 4.50 0.17
C SER A 172 -14.66 3.51 -0.50
N GLY A 173 -14.23 2.47 0.21
CA GLY A 173 -13.40 1.39 -0.34
C GLY A 173 -11.89 1.65 -0.31
N GLU A 174 -11.13 0.57 -0.45
CA GLU A 174 -9.67 0.49 -0.69
C GLU A 174 -9.39 -0.80 -1.46
N ILE A 175 -8.51 -0.76 -2.46
CA ILE A 175 -8.11 -1.93 -3.24
C ILE A 175 -6.61 -2.12 -3.10
N ASP A 176 -6.20 -3.06 -2.24
CA ASP A 176 -4.82 -3.50 -2.15
C ASP A 176 -4.58 -4.57 -3.21
N ILE A 177 -4.01 -4.15 -4.34
CA ILE A 177 -3.64 -5.07 -5.41
C ILE A 177 -2.61 -6.04 -4.85
N ILE A 178 -1.54 -5.50 -4.23
CA ILE A 178 -0.53 -6.27 -3.51
C ILE A 178 0.06 -5.49 -2.34
N GLU A 179 0.18 -6.18 -1.22
CA GLU A 179 1.06 -5.86 -0.10
C GLU A 179 2.06 -6.99 0.14
N SER A 180 3.25 -6.66 0.65
CA SER A 180 4.24 -7.67 1.05
C SER A 180 5.01 -7.20 2.28
N ARG A 181 5.81 -8.10 2.86
CA ARG A 181 6.71 -7.81 3.98
C ARG A 181 8.14 -8.08 3.52
N GLY A 182 9.05 -7.12 3.66
CA GLY A 182 10.44 -7.28 3.23
C GLY A 182 11.26 -8.24 4.12
N ASN A 183 10.70 -8.69 5.24
CA ASN A 183 11.35 -9.62 6.17
C ASN A 183 11.67 -10.94 5.48
N ARG A 184 12.82 -11.54 5.81
CA ARG A 184 13.13 -12.91 5.35
C ARG A 184 12.37 -13.97 6.15
N ASN A 185 12.34 -13.80 7.47
CA ASN A 185 11.96 -14.87 8.40
C ASN A 185 10.83 -14.47 9.36
N PHE A 186 9.91 -13.61 8.93
CA PHE A 186 8.76 -13.26 9.76
C PHE A 186 7.64 -14.31 9.59
N PRO A 187 7.11 -14.89 10.68
CA PRO A 187 6.20 -16.05 10.61
C PRO A 187 4.79 -15.73 10.08
N TYR A 188 4.41 -14.45 10.01
CA TYR A 188 3.08 -14.00 9.59
C TYR A 188 3.06 -13.42 8.18
N GLY A 189 4.02 -13.81 7.35
CA GLY A 189 4.23 -13.30 6.00
C GLY A 189 5.65 -12.75 5.88
N ASN A 190 6.28 -12.97 4.75
CA ASN A 190 7.67 -12.60 4.50
C ASN A 190 7.84 -12.17 3.04
N VAL A 191 9.08 -11.96 2.61
CA VAL A 191 9.42 -11.47 1.26
C VAL A 191 9.10 -12.49 0.16
N SER A 192 8.76 -13.73 0.50
CA SER A 192 8.21 -14.74 -0.42
C SER A 192 6.69 -14.73 -0.46
N THR A 193 6.03 -13.84 0.29
CA THR A 193 4.57 -13.77 0.45
C THR A 193 4.04 -12.45 -0.12
N VAL A 194 2.91 -12.51 -0.79
CA VAL A 194 2.10 -11.36 -1.17
C VAL A 194 0.67 -11.53 -0.68
N GLU A 195 0.03 -10.42 -0.37
CA GLU A 195 -1.33 -10.34 0.13
C GLU A 195 -2.14 -9.36 -0.71
N SER A 196 -3.42 -9.62 -0.91
CA SER A 196 -4.34 -8.71 -1.57
C SER A 196 -5.62 -8.63 -0.74
N THR A 197 -6.11 -7.41 -0.61
CA THR A 197 -7.21 -7.10 0.30
C THR A 197 -8.13 -6.06 -0.33
N LEU A 198 -9.43 -6.22 -0.13
CA LEU A 198 -10.38 -5.12 -0.32
C LEU A 198 -10.86 -4.64 1.04
N HIS A 199 -10.72 -3.35 1.36
CA HIS A 199 -11.31 -2.79 2.58
C HIS A 199 -12.66 -2.17 2.27
N TRP A 200 -13.66 -2.55 3.05
CA TRP A 200 -15.04 -2.07 2.89
C TRP A 200 -15.82 -2.30 4.18
N GLY A 201 -16.73 -1.38 4.48
CA GLY A 201 -17.55 -1.43 5.69
C GLY A 201 -18.11 -0.05 6.00
N PRO A 202 -19.24 0.04 6.72
CA PRO A 202 -19.86 1.33 7.04
C PRO A 202 -19.06 2.19 8.03
N SER A 203 -18.04 1.62 8.68
CA SER A 203 -17.10 2.35 9.53
C SER A 203 -15.82 1.53 9.75
N THR A 204 -14.77 2.16 10.29
CA THR A 204 -13.51 1.50 10.69
C THR A 204 -13.74 0.26 11.56
N GLN A 205 -14.66 0.32 12.54
CA GLN A 205 -14.94 -0.81 13.45
C GLN A 205 -15.69 -1.95 12.76
N LEU A 206 -16.36 -1.64 11.66
CA LEU A 206 -17.14 -2.58 10.86
C LEU A 206 -16.44 -2.95 9.55
N ASN A 207 -15.14 -2.69 9.41
CA ASN A 207 -14.40 -3.14 8.24
C ASN A 207 -14.49 -4.68 8.09
N ARG A 208 -14.86 -5.14 6.89
CA ARG A 208 -15.06 -6.56 6.52
C ARG A 208 -13.97 -7.11 5.62
N TYR A 209 -12.82 -6.46 5.54
CA TYR A 209 -11.68 -6.87 4.71
C TYR A 209 -11.32 -8.36 4.79
N LYS A 210 -11.50 -9.01 5.95
CA LYS A 210 -11.25 -10.46 6.13
C LYS A 210 -12.07 -11.37 5.20
N LEU A 211 -13.23 -10.90 4.72
CA LEU A 211 -14.06 -11.62 3.75
C LEU A 211 -13.54 -11.51 2.32
N THR A 212 -12.58 -10.61 2.10
CA THR A 212 -12.04 -10.22 0.80
C THR A 212 -10.53 -10.05 0.89
N HIS A 213 -9.88 -11.01 1.54
CA HIS A 213 -8.44 -11.06 1.74
C HIS A 213 -7.90 -12.41 1.25
N ALA A 214 -6.78 -12.39 0.55
CA ALA A 214 -6.08 -13.58 0.12
C ALA A 214 -4.57 -13.38 0.22
N MET A 215 -3.85 -14.49 0.40
CA MET A 215 -2.39 -14.51 0.46
C MET A 215 -1.85 -15.64 -0.43
N ALA A 216 -0.69 -15.42 -1.05
CA ALA A 216 0.05 -16.44 -1.77
C ALA A 216 1.54 -16.36 -1.42
N MET A 217 2.20 -17.52 -1.49
CA MET A 217 3.63 -17.65 -1.19
C MET A 217 4.34 -18.41 -2.33
N LEU A 218 5.54 -17.97 -2.69
CA LEU A 218 6.43 -18.71 -3.59
C LEU A 218 6.98 -19.96 -2.88
N VAL A 219 6.96 -21.10 -3.55
CA VAL A 219 7.25 -22.42 -2.95
C VAL A 219 8.61 -23.02 -3.33
N ASP A 220 9.38 -22.33 -4.16
CA ASP A 220 10.63 -22.79 -4.78
C ASP A 220 11.89 -22.15 -4.17
N ASN A 221 11.80 -21.71 -2.91
CA ASN A 221 12.85 -20.95 -2.20
C ASN A 221 13.25 -19.63 -2.88
N THR A 222 12.43 -19.12 -3.80
CA THR A 222 12.57 -17.76 -4.33
C THR A 222 11.73 -16.76 -3.53
N THR A 223 12.01 -15.49 -3.74
CA THR A 223 11.33 -14.36 -3.09
C THR A 223 10.89 -13.35 -4.14
N PHE A 224 9.89 -12.54 -3.81
CA PHE A 224 9.47 -11.42 -4.65
C PHE A 224 10.53 -10.29 -4.72
N ALA A 225 11.64 -10.42 -3.98
CA ALA A 225 12.79 -9.52 -4.05
C ALA A 225 13.90 -10.00 -4.99
N ASP A 226 13.80 -11.21 -5.55
CA ASP A 226 14.82 -11.80 -6.43
C ASP A 226 14.68 -11.37 -7.89
N ASP A 227 13.44 -11.26 -8.39
CA ASP A 227 13.13 -10.84 -9.76
C ASP A 227 11.90 -9.93 -9.81
N PHE A 228 11.66 -9.32 -10.96
CA PHE A 228 10.47 -8.55 -11.24
C PHE A 228 9.29 -9.46 -11.56
N HIS A 229 8.16 -9.17 -10.93
CA HIS A 229 6.88 -9.82 -11.16
C HIS A 229 5.87 -8.80 -11.66
N THR A 230 4.84 -9.27 -12.38
CA THR A 230 3.72 -8.42 -12.81
C THR A 230 2.58 -8.58 -11.81
N TYR A 231 2.26 -7.50 -11.11
CA TYR A 231 1.16 -7.41 -10.17
C TYR A 231 0.01 -6.71 -10.85
N GLY A 232 -1.17 -7.33 -10.85
CA GLY A 232 -2.27 -6.82 -11.66
C GLY A 232 -3.64 -6.92 -11.03
N LEU A 233 -4.52 -6.12 -11.59
CA LEU A 233 -5.93 -5.97 -11.28
C LEU A 233 -6.72 -6.05 -12.58
N ASP A 234 -7.69 -6.95 -12.67
CA ASP A 234 -8.80 -6.88 -13.62
C ASP A 234 -10.07 -6.52 -12.85
N TRP A 235 -10.77 -5.49 -13.28
CA TRP A 235 -11.93 -4.97 -12.55
C TRP A 235 -13.01 -4.55 -13.53
N SER A 236 -14.23 -5.05 -13.32
CA SER A 236 -15.38 -4.74 -14.14
C SER A 236 -16.65 -4.73 -13.30
N GLU A 237 -17.77 -4.39 -13.92
CA GLU A 237 -19.11 -4.49 -13.31
C GLU A 237 -19.45 -5.91 -12.81
N GLN A 238 -18.75 -6.94 -13.29
CA GLN A 238 -19.00 -8.34 -12.91
C GLN A 238 -18.18 -8.78 -11.71
N GLY A 239 -17.06 -8.11 -11.42
CA GLY A 239 -16.17 -8.50 -10.34
C GLY A 239 -14.78 -7.91 -10.45
N LEU A 240 -13.94 -8.32 -9.51
CA LEU A 240 -12.57 -7.88 -9.35
C LEU A 240 -11.66 -9.09 -9.16
N ARG A 241 -10.54 -9.10 -9.88
CA ARG A 241 -9.47 -10.09 -9.78
C ARG A 241 -8.14 -9.41 -9.55
N THR A 242 -7.40 -9.78 -8.51
CA THR A 242 -5.96 -9.44 -8.40
C THR A 242 -5.12 -10.67 -8.73
N TYR A 243 -3.92 -10.46 -9.24
CA TYR A 243 -3.03 -11.54 -9.67
C TYR A 243 -1.55 -11.17 -9.62
N VAL A 244 -0.70 -12.20 -9.60
CA VAL A 244 0.75 -12.10 -9.77
C VAL A 244 1.21 -13.06 -10.86
N ASP A 245 1.89 -12.55 -11.88
CA ASP A 245 2.33 -13.32 -13.07
C ASP A 245 1.20 -14.19 -13.65
N ASP A 246 0.06 -13.54 -13.95
CA ASP A 246 -1.18 -14.15 -14.45
C ASP A 246 -1.90 -15.12 -13.49
N LYS A 247 -1.32 -15.43 -12.33
CA LYS A 247 -1.95 -16.31 -11.32
C LYS A 247 -2.83 -15.49 -10.41
N THR A 248 -4.13 -15.77 -10.44
CA THR A 248 -5.12 -15.18 -9.53
C THR A 248 -4.69 -15.31 -8.07
N LEU A 249 -4.67 -14.18 -7.37
CA LEU A 249 -4.48 -14.09 -5.92
C LEU A 249 -5.82 -13.94 -5.21
N LEU A 250 -6.60 -12.91 -5.56
CA LEU A 250 -7.94 -12.67 -5.05
C LEU A 250 -8.93 -12.59 -6.21
N PHE A 251 -10.13 -13.15 -6.03
CA PHE A 251 -11.24 -12.97 -6.95
C PHE A 251 -12.54 -12.75 -6.17
N ILE A 252 -13.25 -11.68 -6.51
CA ILE A 252 -14.53 -11.29 -5.93
C ILE A 252 -15.50 -11.03 -7.07
N ASP A 253 -16.56 -11.83 -7.15
CA ASP A 253 -17.71 -11.57 -8.01
C ASP A 253 -18.62 -10.50 -7.40
N PHE A 254 -19.28 -9.72 -8.25
CA PHE A 254 -20.31 -8.76 -7.85
C PHE A 254 -21.71 -9.38 -7.99
N ASP A 255 -21.86 -10.62 -7.51
CA ASP A 255 -23.09 -11.43 -7.53
C ASP A 255 -24.15 -10.96 -6.50
N LYS A 256 -23.69 -10.25 -5.48
CA LYS A 256 -24.49 -9.69 -4.38
C LYS A 256 -23.85 -8.40 -3.89
N SER A 257 -24.65 -7.55 -3.24
CA SER A 257 -24.15 -6.31 -2.66
C SER A 257 -23.12 -6.56 -1.56
N PHE A 258 -22.17 -5.65 -1.39
CA PHE A 258 -21.25 -5.71 -0.24
C PHE A 258 -22.01 -5.57 1.09
N TRP A 259 -23.13 -4.82 1.12
CA TRP A 259 -23.99 -4.76 2.30
C TRP A 259 -24.49 -6.16 2.72
N ASP A 260 -25.00 -6.93 1.77
CA ASP A 260 -25.48 -8.29 2.01
C ASP A 260 -24.33 -9.23 2.37
N ARG A 261 -23.18 -9.11 1.68
CA ARG A 261 -21.97 -9.90 1.94
C ARG A 261 -21.43 -9.66 3.35
N GLY A 262 -21.55 -8.44 3.88
CA GLY A 262 -20.96 -8.04 5.15
C GLY A 262 -21.73 -8.44 6.40
N HIS A 263 -23.01 -8.82 6.24
CA HIS A 263 -23.92 -9.17 7.34
C HIS A 263 -23.82 -8.16 8.50
N PHE A 264 -23.98 -6.88 8.18
CA PHE A 264 -23.80 -5.81 9.17
C PHE A 264 -24.90 -5.82 10.24
N PRO A 265 -24.59 -5.33 11.46
CA PRO A 265 -25.59 -5.23 12.50
C PRO A 265 -26.77 -4.34 12.08
N LYS A 266 -27.99 -4.68 12.52
CA LYS A 266 -29.22 -3.95 12.17
C LYS A 266 -29.24 -2.46 12.55
N TRP A 267 -28.40 -2.06 13.51
CA TRP A 267 -28.27 -0.66 13.93
C TRP A 267 -27.36 0.16 13.00
N SER A 268 -26.59 -0.49 12.13
CA SER A 268 -25.73 0.19 11.17
C SER A 268 -26.56 0.66 9.99
N MET A 269 -26.29 1.87 9.52
CA MET A 269 -26.89 2.42 8.30
C MET A 269 -26.10 1.95 7.08
N ASN A 270 -26.79 1.63 5.99
CA ASN A 270 -26.16 1.25 4.74
C ASN A 270 -25.65 2.49 3.99
N PRO A 271 -24.33 2.73 3.89
CA PRO A 271 -23.81 3.88 3.16
C PRO A 271 -23.96 3.71 1.64
N TRP A 272 -24.22 2.49 1.15
CA TRP A 272 -24.26 2.14 -0.27
C TRP A 272 -25.67 2.02 -0.83
N GLU A 273 -26.70 2.52 -0.13
CA GLU A 273 -28.10 2.40 -0.58
C GLU A 273 -28.35 3.06 -1.95
N ALA A 274 -27.58 4.10 -2.29
CA ALA A 274 -27.65 4.80 -3.57
C ALA A 274 -26.61 4.31 -4.61
N GLY A 275 -25.76 3.35 -4.23
CA GLY A 275 -24.71 2.79 -5.09
C GLY A 275 -25.17 1.57 -5.89
N ASP A 276 -24.32 1.12 -6.79
CA ASP A 276 -24.53 -0.12 -7.53
C ASP A 276 -24.24 -1.35 -6.65
N ILE A 277 -24.56 -2.55 -7.15
CA ILE A 277 -24.29 -3.82 -6.45
C ILE A 277 -22.80 -3.98 -6.07
N SER A 278 -21.90 -3.32 -6.80
CA SER A 278 -20.45 -3.36 -6.57
C SER A 278 -19.94 -2.29 -5.60
N ALA A 279 -20.80 -1.37 -5.12
CA ALA A 279 -20.42 -0.36 -4.14
C ALA A 279 -19.76 -0.99 -2.90
N PRO A 280 -18.62 -0.46 -2.42
CA PRO A 280 -18.02 0.82 -2.80
C PRO A 280 -17.10 0.81 -4.03
N PHE A 281 -16.91 -0.34 -4.68
CA PHE A 281 -16.03 -0.52 -5.84
C PHE A 281 -16.76 -0.22 -7.16
N ASP A 282 -17.63 0.80 -7.14
CA ASP A 282 -18.35 1.37 -8.28
C ASP A 282 -17.96 2.83 -8.55
N GLN A 283 -16.90 3.32 -7.89
CA GLN A 283 -16.35 4.67 -8.02
C GLN A 283 -15.00 4.66 -8.74
N GLU A 284 -14.45 5.85 -9.05
CA GLU A 284 -13.10 5.96 -9.57
C GLU A 284 -12.04 5.85 -8.46
N PHE A 285 -10.98 5.09 -8.71
CA PHE A 285 -9.85 4.89 -7.81
C PHE A 285 -8.54 5.33 -8.46
N TYR A 286 -7.63 5.94 -7.70
CA TYR A 286 -6.28 6.30 -8.15
C TYR A 286 -5.24 5.32 -7.61
N LEU A 287 -4.19 5.06 -8.39
CA LEU A 287 -3.08 4.18 -8.03
C LEU A 287 -2.10 4.85 -7.07
N ILE A 288 -1.61 4.07 -6.11
CA ILE A 288 -0.59 4.44 -5.12
C ILE A 288 0.53 3.38 -5.12
N LEU A 289 1.77 3.85 -5.07
CA LEU A 289 2.99 3.05 -4.92
C LEU A 289 3.79 3.59 -3.73
N ASN A 290 4.07 2.75 -2.73
CA ASN A 290 4.88 3.18 -1.59
C ASN A 290 5.71 2.05 -0.99
N VAL A 291 6.64 2.44 -0.13
CA VAL A 291 7.29 1.54 0.84
C VAL A 291 7.15 2.17 2.22
N ALA A 292 6.20 1.67 3.01
CA ALA A 292 6.09 1.96 4.44
C ALA A 292 7.16 1.21 5.24
N VAL A 293 7.39 1.62 6.48
CA VAL A 293 8.29 0.91 7.41
C VAL A 293 7.67 0.83 8.80
N GLY A 294 7.57 -0.40 9.32
CA GLY A 294 6.98 -0.66 10.62
C GLY A 294 5.52 -0.22 10.71
N GLY A 295 5.05 0.07 11.93
CA GLY A 295 3.65 0.42 12.21
C GLY A 295 3.07 -0.31 13.42
N THR A 296 2.07 0.28 14.06
CA THR A 296 1.46 -0.26 15.30
C THR A 296 0.13 -0.96 15.07
N ASN A 297 -0.19 -1.29 13.81
CA ASN A 297 -1.43 -1.95 13.42
C ASN A 297 -1.29 -3.50 13.44
N ALA A 298 -2.34 -4.18 12.98
CA ALA A 298 -2.39 -5.65 12.94
C ALA A 298 -1.58 -6.28 11.80
N PHE A 299 -1.03 -5.49 10.87
CA PHE A 299 -0.17 -5.99 9.79
C PHE A 299 1.13 -6.57 10.35
N TRP A 300 1.66 -5.96 11.42
CA TRP A 300 2.80 -6.44 12.20
C TRP A 300 2.34 -7.14 13.48
N LYS A 301 1.94 -8.41 13.36
CA LYS A 301 1.61 -9.24 14.54
C LYS A 301 2.80 -9.36 15.48
N ASP A 302 2.52 -9.35 16.78
CA ASP A 302 3.58 -9.48 17.78
C ASP A 302 4.25 -10.86 17.70
N SER A 303 5.57 -10.86 17.61
CA SER A 303 6.42 -12.05 17.63
C SER A 303 7.69 -11.77 18.45
N PRO A 304 8.47 -12.80 18.84
CA PRO A 304 9.74 -12.59 19.54
C PRO A 304 10.76 -11.75 18.75
N GLU A 305 10.68 -11.77 17.42
CA GLU A 305 11.58 -11.05 16.52
C GLU A 305 11.20 -9.59 16.33
N LYS A 306 9.93 -9.22 16.58
CA LYS A 306 9.43 -7.86 16.44
C LYS A 306 9.87 -7.00 17.64
N PRO A 307 10.64 -5.92 17.43
CA PRO A 307 11.21 -5.15 18.53
C PRO A 307 10.21 -4.26 19.28
N TRP A 308 9.04 -3.98 18.70
CA TRP A 308 8.01 -3.15 19.33
C TRP A 308 6.70 -3.90 19.56
N LYS A 309 5.86 -3.41 20.48
CA LYS A 309 4.52 -3.96 20.73
C LYS A 309 3.41 -3.19 20.02
N MET A 310 2.34 -3.92 19.66
CA MET A 310 1.14 -3.30 19.12
C MET A 310 0.51 -2.36 20.16
N GLY A 311 0.20 -1.12 19.73
CA GLY A 311 -0.43 -0.12 20.59
C GLY A 311 0.49 0.56 21.61
N ASP A 312 1.79 0.25 21.63
CA ASP A 312 2.75 0.98 22.47
C ASP A 312 2.92 2.42 21.94
N PRO A 313 2.69 3.46 22.77
CA PRO A 313 2.84 4.86 22.35
C PRO A 313 4.28 5.25 22.01
N HIS A 314 5.27 4.41 22.36
CA HIS A 314 6.70 4.56 22.09
C HIS A 314 7.26 3.50 21.15
N ALA A 315 6.41 2.78 20.41
CA ALA A 315 6.83 1.74 19.48
C ALA A 315 7.91 2.21 18.49
N VAL A 316 7.86 3.48 18.06
CA VAL A 316 8.86 4.09 17.17
C VAL A 316 10.25 4.16 17.81
N ASN A 317 10.32 4.37 19.14
CA ASN A 317 11.57 4.39 19.89
C ASN A 317 12.16 2.99 19.99
N GLU A 318 11.34 2.00 20.37
CA GLU A 318 11.77 0.60 20.46
C GLU A 318 12.25 0.06 19.12
N PHE A 319 11.55 0.41 18.05
CA PHE A 319 11.98 0.14 16.68
C PHE A 319 13.37 0.75 16.41
N TRP A 320 13.57 2.04 16.67
CA TRP A 320 14.84 2.70 16.40
C TRP A 320 15.99 2.17 17.25
N ASP A 321 15.78 2.01 18.56
CA ASP A 321 16.81 1.55 19.49
C ASP A 321 17.22 0.10 19.20
N SER A 322 16.39 -0.65 18.46
CA SER A 322 16.71 -1.98 17.94
C SER A 322 17.35 -1.98 16.54
N LYS A 323 17.79 -0.83 16.00
CA LYS A 323 18.32 -0.74 14.62
C LYS A 323 19.42 -1.74 14.28
N ASP A 324 20.26 -2.08 15.24
CA ASP A 324 21.35 -3.03 15.01
C ASP A 324 20.86 -4.46 14.74
N SER A 325 19.61 -4.79 15.09
CA SER A 325 19.00 -6.10 14.79
C SER A 325 18.37 -6.16 13.40
N TRP A 326 17.79 -5.06 12.90
CA TRP A 326 17.03 -5.06 11.65
C TRP A 326 17.72 -4.34 10.49
N LEU A 327 18.48 -3.27 10.73
CA LEU A 327 19.12 -2.50 9.65
C LEU A 327 20.11 -3.34 8.83
N PRO A 328 20.92 -4.25 9.41
CA PRO A 328 21.79 -5.13 8.63
C PRO A 328 21.04 -6.08 7.68
N THR A 329 19.74 -6.30 7.90
CA THR A 329 18.92 -7.15 7.02
C THR A 329 18.48 -6.44 5.74
N TRP A 330 18.55 -5.11 5.71
CA TRP A 330 18.16 -4.32 4.56
C TRP A 330 19.12 -4.52 3.40
N GLY A 331 18.59 -4.97 2.27
CA GLY A 331 19.36 -5.28 1.09
C GLY A 331 20.30 -4.14 0.68
N GLU A 332 21.52 -4.48 0.28
CA GLU A 332 22.52 -3.51 -0.17
C GLU A 332 22.02 -2.66 -1.35
N GLY A 333 22.37 -1.38 -1.34
CA GLY A 333 22.03 -0.44 -2.41
C GLY A 333 20.53 -0.38 -2.69
N ASN A 334 20.13 -0.77 -3.90
CA ASN A 334 18.72 -0.72 -4.34
C ASN A 334 17.95 -2.02 -4.05
N LYS A 335 18.55 -3.03 -3.41
CA LYS A 335 17.81 -4.24 -3.00
C LYS A 335 16.78 -3.96 -1.90
N ARG A 336 17.01 -2.93 -1.07
CA ARG A 336 16.02 -2.43 -0.09
C ARG A 336 14.93 -1.54 -0.69
N ALA A 337 14.95 -1.28 -1.98
CA ALA A 337 13.96 -0.45 -2.66
C ALA A 337 12.93 -1.33 -3.37
N MET A 338 11.66 -0.88 -3.37
CA MET A 338 10.72 -1.35 -4.38
C MET A 338 11.18 -0.78 -5.72
N ALA A 339 11.44 -1.66 -6.67
CA ALA A 339 11.91 -1.28 -8.00
C ALA A 339 10.78 -1.51 -8.99
N VAL A 340 10.33 -0.48 -9.69
CA VAL A 340 9.20 -0.53 -10.63
C VAL A 340 9.73 -0.28 -12.04
N ASP A 341 9.52 -1.25 -12.92
CA ASP A 341 9.95 -1.23 -14.31
C ASP A 341 8.94 -0.48 -15.19
N TRP A 342 7.65 -0.78 -15.02
CA TRP A 342 6.61 -0.03 -15.70
C TRP A 342 5.26 -0.14 -14.98
N VAL A 343 4.40 0.82 -15.30
CA VAL A 343 2.98 0.83 -14.93
C VAL A 343 2.16 0.98 -16.20
N LYS A 344 1.10 0.19 -16.34
CA LYS A 344 0.13 0.30 -17.44
C LYS A 344 -1.28 0.18 -16.91
N VAL A 345 -2.16 1.03 -17.44
CA VAL A 345 -3.58 1.03 -17.08
C VAL A 345 -4.41 1.13 -18.33
N TRP A 346 -5.36 0.21 -18.45
CA TRP A 346 -6.32 0.20 -19.53
C TRP A 346 -7.73 0.38 -19.01
N SER A 347 -8.51 1.27 -19.63
CA SER A 347 -9.92 1.48 -19.30
C SER A 347 -10.80 0.41 -19.94
N ALA A 348 -11.84 -0.03 -19.23
CA ALA A 348 -12.92 -0.82 -19.80
C ALA A 348 -13.99 0.03 -20.51
N ASP A 349 -13.93 1.36 -20.39
CA ASP A 349 -14.74 2.26 -21.22
C ASP A 349 -14.30 2.11 -22.69
N THR A 350 -15.28 2.12 -23.59
CA THR A 350 -15.08 1.91 -25.04
C THR A 350 -14.96 3.22 -25.81
N ASN A 351 -15.07 4.38 -25.13
CA ASN A 351 -15.01 5.72 -25.75
C ASN A 351 -13.59 6.30 -25.84
N CYS A 352 -12.64 5.44 -26.17
CA CYS A 352 -11.23 5.71 -26.38
C CYS A 352 -10.80 4.98 -27.67
#